data_AF-X1S817-F1
#
_entry.id   AF-X1S817-F1
#
_cell.length_a   1.000
_cell.length_b   1.000
_cell.length_c   1.000
_cell.angle_alpha   90.00
_cell.angle_beta   90.00
_cell.angle_gamma   90.00
#
_symmetry.space_group_name_H-M   'P 1'
#
loop_
_entity.id
_entity.type
_entity.pdbx_description
1 polymer ?
#
loop_
_entity_poly.entity_id
_entity_poly.type
_entity_poly.pdbx_seq_one_letter_code
_entity_poly.pdbx_strand_id
1 'polypeptide(L)'
;KKFFIIILVAIIIITLLFVIPNPLNKSGTIIYTIKSRVSVSQLSQTFSNSSRITNWKFTTLMIKDNPFLGSGIGTYKYNSLRYQARFLEQGQNRSIYPYTFATKTHNEYLQLWAELGIIGLGIFIWLIISYFNYGLRFIKRVKNRYRQGIIIGLMGAVVAVLIDGIFGFPLHLSATLVLFWLALALTIVTIKSEIGAEEVDTSKKDSNQISLFKPLLYIIIILSTIFLCVTVSRPFIARTYWYYGNKEVEKNKDVNKAIKMYEEALKWDPYLGEVY
;
A
#
# COMPACT_ATOMS: atom_id res chain seq x y z
N LYS A 1 24.24 -20.43 -17.23
CA LYS A 1 24.84 -21.37 -16.24
C LYS A 1 25.88 -20.69 -15.35
N LYS A 2 27.00 -20.15 -15.87
CA LYS A 2 28.02 -19.46 -15.04
C LYS A 2 27.49 -18.27 -14.22
N PHE A 3 26.64 -17.42 -14.81
CA PHE A 3 26.01 -16.28 -14.11
C PHE A 3 25.11 -16.71 -12.94
N PHE A 4 24.34 -17.78 -13.10
CA PHE A 4 23.49 -18.32 -12.04
C PHE A 4 24.32 -18.90 -10.88
N ILE A 5 25.43 -19.57 -11.19
CA ILE A 5 26.38 -20.07 -10.19
C ILE A 5 27.02 -18.91 -9.43
N ILE A 6 27.38 -17.81 -10.10
CA ILE A 6 27.93 -16.61 -9.46
C ILE A 6 26.91 -15.99 -8.49
N ILE A 7 25.64 -15.86 -8.91
CA ILE A 7 24.57 -15.35 -8.03
C ILE A 7 24.36 -16.28 -6.84
N LEU A 8 24.31 -17.59 -7.06
CA LEU A 8 24.13 -18.58 -5.99
C LEU A 8 25.28 -18.52 -4.98
N VAL A 9 26.52 -18.45 -5.47
CA VAL A 9 27.73 -18.30 -4.64
C VAL A 9 27.71 -16.98 -3.89
N ALA A 10 27.29 -15.87 -4.52
CA ALA A 10 27.15 -14.58 -3.86
C ALA A 10 26.08 -14.63 -2.75
N ILE A 11 24.93 -15.26 -2.99
CA ILE A 11 23.88 -15.46 -1.98
C ILE A 11 24.40 -16.31 -0.82
N ILE A 12 25.13 -17.38 -1.09
CA ILE A 12 25.74 -18.25 -0.06
C ILE A 12 26.77 -17.48 0.76
N ILE A 13 27.67 -16.72 0.12
CA ILE A 13 28.69 -15.90 0.81
C ILE A 13 28.01 -14.84 1.68
N ILE A 14 27.02 -14.13 1.14
CA ILE A 14 26.24 -13.13 1.89
C ILE A 14 25.59 -13.80 3.11
N THR A 15 24.95 -14.95 2.92
CA THR A 15 24.30 -15.70 4.01
C THR A 15 25.31 -16.12 5.08
N LEU A 16 26.48 -16.64 4.68
CA LEU A 16 27.55 -17.04 5.61
C LEU A 16 28.10 -15.84 6.40
N LEU A 17 28.24 -14.67 5.77
CA LEU A 17 28.66 -13.43 6.44
C LEU A 17 27.67 -12.98 7.51
N PHE A 18 26.38 -13.25 7.34
CA PHE A 18 25.32 -12.92 8.30
C PHE A 18 25.19 -13.97 9.42
N VAL A 19 25.36 -15.27 9.11
CA VAL A 19 25.15 -16.39 10.04
C VAL A 19 26.36 -16.64 10.94
N ILE A 20 27.58 -16.67 10.38
CA ILE A 20 28.79 -17.01 11.12
C ILE A 20 29.30 -15.78 11.91
N PRO A 21 29.60 -15.91 13.21
CA PRO A 21 30.21 -14.83 13.98
C PRO A 21 31.56 -14.43 13.37
N ASN A 22 31.66 -13.18 12.93
CA ASN A 22 32.88 -12.63 12.33
C ASN A 22 33.08 -11.18 12.81
N PRO A 23 34.28 -10.58 12.65
CA PRO A 23 34.56 -9.21 13.09
C PRO A 23 33.64 -8.16 12.47
N LEU A 24 33.11 -8.43 11.28
CA LEU A 24 32.18 -7.55 10.57
C LEU A 24 30.77 -7.58 11.17
N ASN A 25 30.41 -8.64 11.91
CA ASN A 25 29.10 -8.90 12.51
C ASN A 25 29.03 -8.57 14.03
N LYS A 26 29.98 -7.78 14.54
CA LYS A 26 29.99 -7.32 15.94
C LYS A 26 29.02 -6.16 16.16
N SER A 27 28.48 -6.05 17.38
CA SER A 27 27.64 -4.90 17.79
C SER A 27 28.34 -3.58 17.48
N GLY A 28 27.62 -2.68 16.81
CA GLY A 28 28.11 -1.35 16.40
C GLY A 28 28.49 -1.22 14.92
N THR A 29 28.49 -2.31 14.13
CA THR A 29 28.73 -2.24 12.69
C THR A 29 27.45 -2.06 11.87
N ILE A 30 27.61 -1.61 10.62
CA ILE A 30 26.51 -1.53 9.63
C ILE A 30 25.93 -2.93 9.38
N ILE A 31 26.77 -3.96 9.31
CA ILE A 31 26.33 -5.34 9.09
C ILE A 31 25.55 -5.88 10.29
N TYR A 32 25.94 -5.54 11.51
CA TYR A 32 25.14 -5.87 12.71
C TYR A 32 23.79 -5.14 12.69
N THR A 33 23.75 -3.88 12.24
CA THR A 33 22.50 -3.11 12.11
C THR A 33 21.58 -3.68 11.03
N ILE A 34 22.13 -4.15 9.92
CA ILE A 34 21.36 -4.84 8.88
C ILE A 34 20.92 -6.23 9.39
N LYS A 35 21.82 -6.98 10.05
CA LYS A 35 21.50 -8.28 10.63
C LYS A 35 20.41 -8.16 11.68
N SER A 36 20.44 -7.16 12.55
CA SER A 36 19.40 -6.97 13.56
C SER A 36 18.06 -6.68 12.88
N ARG A 37 18.03 -5.81 11.86
CA ARG A 37 16.82 -5.52 11.05
C ARG A 37 16.31 -6.72 10.23
N VAL A 38 17.19 -7.62 9.79
CA VAL A 38 16.86 -8.83 9.02
C VAL A 38 16.69 -10.06 9.92
N SER A 39 17.02 -9.95 11.21
CA SER A 39 16.99 -11.08 12.13
C SER A 39 15.56 -11.57 12.32
N VAL A 40 15.38 -12.89 12.15
CA VAL A 40 14.10 -13.57 12.40
C VAL A 40 13.63 -13.34 13.85
N SER A 41 14.53 -13.07 14.79
CA SER A 41 14.24 -12.76 16.19
C SER A 41 13.57 -11.39 16.41
N GLN A 42 13.89 -10.36 15.60
CA GLN A 42 13.15 -9.10 15.57
C GLN A 42 11.87 -9.21 14.73
N LEU A 43 11.90 -10.03 13.67
CA LEU A 43 10.71 -10.44 12.93
C LEU A 43 9.72 -11.15 13.86
N SER A 44 10.20 -11.88 14.86
CA SER A 44 9.43 -12.57 15.90
C SER A 44 9.28 -11.76 17.19
N GLN A 45 9.19 -10.42 17.11
CA GLN A 45 8.59 -9.67 18.21
C GLN A 45 7.16 -10.21 18.40
N THR A 46 6.98 -11.04 19.42
CA THR A 46 5.77 -11.83 19.70
C THR A 46 4.51 -10.98 19.75
N PHE A 47 4.63 -9.70 20.13
CA PHE A 47 3.53 -8.73 20.15
C PHE A 47 3.10 -8.25 18.74
N SER A 48 4.02 -8.00 17.81
CA SER A 48 3.71 -7.52 16.44
C SER A 48 3.06 -8.62 15.59
N ASN A 49 3.61 -9.85 15.65
CA ASN A 49 3.09 -10.96 14.84
C ASN A 49 1.78 -11.52 15.37
N SER A 50 1.62 -11.64 16.69
CA SER A 50 0.37 -12.12 17.29
C SER A 50 -0.78 -11.14 17.04
N SER A 51 -0.49 -9.83 17.03
CA SER A 51 -1.47 -8.80 16.65
C SER A 51 -1.89 -8.94 15.18
N ARG A 52 -0.94 -9.16 14.26
CA ARG A 52 -1.25 -9.39 12.82
C ARG A 52 -2.07 -10.65 12.60
N ILE A 53 -1.70 -11.76 13.24
CA ILE A 53 -2.45 -13.02 13.16
C ILE A 53 -3.87 -12.83 13.66
N THR A 54 -4.04 -12.15 14.80
CA THR A 54 -5.37 -11.84 15.33
C THR A 54 -6.17 -10.95 14.38
N ASN A 55 -5.53 -9.94 13.79
CA ASN A 55 -6.13 -9.09 12.77
C ASN A 55 -6.62 -9.91 11.58
N TRP A 56 -5.79 -10.79 11.04
CA TRP A 56 -6.16 -11.66 9.93
C TRP A 56 -7.32 -12.57 10.30
N LYS A 57 -7.31 -13.15 11.51
CA LYS A 57 -8.39 -14.04 11.98
C LYS A 57 -9.73 -13.32 12.02
N PHE A 58 -9.85 -12.16 12.67
CA PHE A 58 -11.13 -11.46 12.67
C PHE A 58 -11.47 -10.84 11.31
N THR A 59 -10.47 -10.53 10.47
CA THR A 59 -10.72 -10.11 9.07
C THR A 59 -11.42 -11.20 8.28
N THR A 60 -11.14 -12.49 8.55
CA THR A 60 -11.88 -13.57 7.91
C THR A 60 -13.38 -13.52 8.23
N LEU A 61 -13.78 -13.03 9.41
CA LEU A 61 -15.19 -12.83 9.75
C LEU A 61 -15.79 -11.68 8.91
N MET A 62 -15.04 -10.60 8.70
CA MET A 62 -15.45 -9.51 7.82
C MET A 62 -15.70 -9.99 6.39
N ILE A 63 -14.76 -10.78 5.87
CA ILE A 63 -14.86 -11.38 4.53
C ILE A 63 -16.05 -12.34 4.45
N LYS A 64 -16.28 -13.16 5.48
CA LYS A 64 -17.42 -14.09 5.51
C LYS A 64 -18.76 -13.37 5.48
N ASP A 65 -18.88 -12.23 6.14
CA ASP A 65 -20.13 -11.46 6.15
C ASP A 65 -20.39 -10.76 4.81
N ASN A 66 -19.36 -10.35 4.06
CA ASN A 66 -19.49 -9.63 2.78
C ASN A 66 -18.48 -10.11 1.71
N PRO A 67 -18.55 -11.36 1.24
CA PRO A 67 -17.47 -11.97 0.46
C PRO A 67 -17.32 -11.41 -0.96
N PHE A 68 -18.42 -10.93 -1.57
CA PHE A 68 -18.46 -10.56 -2.98
C PHE A 68 -18.10 -9.10 -3.26
N LEU A 69 -18.75 -8.19 -2.52
CA LEU A 69 -18.59 -6.73 -2.69
C LEU A 69 -17.77 -6.09 -1.57
N GLY A 70 -17.48 -6.83 -0.51
CA GLY A 70 -16.81 -6.28 0.67
C GLY A 70 -17.72 -5.33 1.46
N SER A 71 -17.13 -4.67 2.44
CA SER A 71 -17.83 -3.73 3.34
C SER A 71 -17.75 -2.26 2.89
N GLY A 72 -17.05 -1.97 1.79
CA GLY A 72 -16.79 -0.64 1.25
C GLY A 72 -15.33 -0.20 1.44
N ILE A 73 -14.80 0.59 0.51
CA ILE A 73 -13.41 1.09 0.56
C ILE A 73 -13.18 1.94 1.83
N GLY A 74 -12.06 1.69 2.52
CA GLY A 74 -11.70 2.39 3.74
C GLY A 74 -12.54 2.02 4.98
N THR A 75 -13.51 1.11 4.87
CA THR A 75 -14.40 0.76 5.97
C THR A 75 -13.77 -0.15 7.02
N TYR A 76 -12.58 -0.71 6.76
CA TYR A 76 -11.95 -1.65 7.67
C TYR A 76 -11.71 -1.07 9.06
N LYS A 77 -11.23 0.18 9.16
CA LYS A 77 -11.01 0.88 10.45
C LYS A 77 -12.30 0.92 11.26
N TYR A 78 -13.44 1.19 10.63
CA TYR A 78 -14.72 1.32 11.34
C TYR A 78 -15.30 -0.03 11.75
N ASN A 79 -15.05 -1.07 10.96
CA ASN A 79 -15.55 -2.41 11.22
C ASN A 79 -14.67 -3.20 12.20
N SER A 80 -13.37 -2.91 12.28
CA SER A 80 -12.41 -3.78 12.97
C SER A 80 -12.74 -4.01 14.45
N LEU A 81 -13.19 -3.01 15.20
CA LEU A 81 -13.63 -3.20 16.61
C LEU A 81 -14.77 -4.20 16.74
N ARG A 82 -15.79 -4.06 15.89
CA ARG A 82 -16.97 -4.93 15.92
C ARG A 82 -16.60 -6.39 15.64
N TYR A 83 -15.76 -6.62 14.64
CA TYR A 83 -15.34 -7.98 14.28
C TYR A 83 -14.28 -8.54 15.23
N GLN A 84 -13.42 -7.69 15.78
CA GLN A 84 -12.49 -8.08 16.84
C GLN A 84 -13.26 -8.53 18.08
N ALA A 85 -14.27 -7.78 18.54
CA ALA A 85 -15.14 -8.19 19.65
C ALA A 85 -15.82 -9.55 19.38
N ARG A 86 -16.48 -9.70 18.22
CA ARG A 86 -17.09 -10.98 17.81
C ARG A 86 -16.09 -12.14 17.79
N PHE A 87 -14.86 -11.91 17.33
CA PHE A 87 -13.82 -12.93 17.31
C PHE A 87 -13.38 -13.34 18.73
N LEU A 88 -13.27 -12.40 19.65
CA LEU A 88 -12.83 -12.65 21.04
C LEU A 88 -13.91 -13.31 21.89
N GLU A 89 -15.18 -13.15 21.53
CA GLU A 89 -16.31 -13.88 22.13
C GLU A 89 -16.35 -15.35 21.72
N GLN A 90 -15.65 -15.74 20.65
CA GLN A 90 -15.60 -17.12 20.18
C GLN A 90 -14.50 -17.92 20.89
N GLY A 91 -14.87 -19.04 21.51
CA GLY A 91 -13.92 -20.00 22.08
C GLY A 91 -12.96 -19.38 23.11
N GLN A 92 -11.70 -19.81 23.12
CA GLN A 92 -10.65 -19.31 24.02
C GLN A 92 -9.83 -18.16 23.40
N ASN A 93 -10.40 -17.38 22.48
CA ASN A 93 -9.69 -16.33 21.75
C ASN A 93 -9.35 -15.09 22.61
N ARG A 94 -9.92 -14.95 23.81
CA ARG A 94 -9.56 -13.85 24.74
C ARG A 94 -8.08 -13.85 25.14
N SER A 95 -7.45 -15.03 25.13
CA SER A 95 -6.02 -15.20 25.46
C SER A 95 -5.06 -14.50 24.49
N ILE A 96 -5.52 -14.17 23.28
CA ILE A 96 -4.71 -13.54 22.23
C ILE A 96 -5.10 -12.08 21.96
N TYR A 97 -5.75 -11.43 22.93
CA TYR A 97 -6.17 -10.04 22.77
C TYR A 97 -4.96 -9.11 22.56
N PRO A 98 -4.87 -8.37 21.44
CA PRO A 98 -3.68 -7.58 21.11
C PRO A 98 -3.64 -6.23 21.84
N TYR A 99 -4.58 -5.94 22.76
CA TYR A 99 -4.75 -4.66 23.48
C TYR A 99 -4.67 -3.41 22.58
N THR A 100 -4.96 -3.57 21.29
CA THR A 100 -4.81 -2.54 20.28
C THR A 100 -5.94 -2.61 19.26
N PHE A 101 -6.31 -1.42 18.78
CA PHE A 101 -7.27 -1.23 17.70
C PHE A 101 -6.56 -1.29 16.35
N ALA A 102 -6.98 -2.22 15.51
CA ALA A 102 -6.41 -2.38 14.18
C ALA A 102 -7.08 -1.43 13.18
N THR A 103 -6.33 -0.44 12.70
CA THR A 103 -6.77 0.44 11.60
C THR A 103 -6.58 -0.20 10.22
N LYS A 104 -5.74 -1.23 10.14
CA LYS A 104 -5.39 -2.00 8.93
C LYS A 104 -5.18 -3.48 9.25
N THR A 105 -5.38 -4.35 8.26
CA THR A 105 -5.12 -5.80 8.36
C THR A 105 -3.64 -6.15 8.50
N HIS A 106 -2.74 -5.28 8.02
CA HIS A 106 -1.35 -5.64 7.73
C HIS A 106 -1.22 -6.81 6.73
N ASN A 107 -2.14 -6.86 5.78
CA ASN A 107 -2.09 -7.68 4.58
C ASN A 107 -3.00 -7.02 3.54
N GLU A 108 -2.39 -6.44 2.51
CA GLU A 108 -3.06 -5.66 1.47
C GLU A 108 -4.17 -6.47 0.77
N TYR A 109 -3.94 -7.76 0.54
CA TYR A 109 -4.89 -8.64 -0.13
C TYR A 109 -6.11 -8.95 0.73
N LEU A 110 -5.91 -9.22 2.02
CA LEU A 110 -7.02 -9.39 2.98
C LEU A 110 -7.79 -8.09 3.18
N GLN A 111 -7.10 -6.94 3.19
CA GLN A 111 -7.74 -5.63 3.26
C GLN A 111 -8.63 -5.42 2.03
N LEU A 112 -8.09 -5.63 0.82
CA LEU A 112 -8.83 -5.49 -0.43
C LEU A 112 -10.04 -6.43 -0.48
N TRP A 113 -9.90 -7.67 -0.01
CA TRP A 113 -11.04 -8.59 0.06
C TRP A 113 -12.10 -8.13 1.07
N ALA A 114 -11.70 -7.73 2.28
CA ALA A 114 -12.65 -7.28 3.30
C ALA A 114 -13.39 -5.99 2.91
N GLU A 115 -12.74 -5.09 2.17
CA GLU A 115 -13.30 -3.80 1.77
C GLU A 115 -14.01 -3.82 0.42
N LEU A 116 -13.47 -4.52 -0.58
CA LEU A 116 -13.99 -4.52 -1.97
C LEU A 116 -14.49 -5.89 -2.43
N GLY A 117 -14.40 -6.90 -1.57
CA GLY A 117 -14.85 -8.25 -1.89
C GLY A 117 -13.92 -8.97 -2.88
N ILE A 118 -14.31 -10.18 -3.26
CA ILE A 118 -13.57 -10.97 -4.24
C ILE A 118 -13.55 -10.31 -5.61
N ILE A 119 -14.56 -9.49 -5.93
CA ILE A 119 -14.65 -8.76 -7.20
C ILE A 119 -13.55 -7.71 -7.25
N GLY A 120 -13.41 -6.87 -6.21
CA GLY A 120 -12.35 -5.86 -6.15
C GLY A 120 -10.95 -6.48 -6.12
N LEU A 121 -10.76 -7.54 -5.33
CA LEU A 121 -9.50 -8.28 -5.31
C LEU A 121 -9.18 -8.90 -6.68
N GLY A 122 -10.18 -9.44 -7.37
CA GLY A 122 -10.04 -10.01 -8.71
C GLY A 122 -9.62 -8.98 -9.75
N ILE A 123 -10.24 -7.79 -9.74
CA ILE A 123 -9.86 -6.66 -10.61
C ILE A 123 -8.41 -6.23 -10.33
N PHE A 124 -8.03 -6.13 -9.06
CA PHE A 124 -6.65 -5.80 -8.68
C PHE A 124 -5.66 -6.84 -9.21
N ILE A 125 -5.90 -8.13 -8.98
CA ILE A 125 -5.04 -9.22 -9.47
C ILE A 125 -4.97 -9.21 -11.00
N TRP A 126 -6.09 -8.99 -11.68
CA TRP A 126 -6.15 -8.90 -13.13
C TRP A 126 -5.31 -7.74 -13.67
N LEU A 127 -5.36 -6.56 -13.03
CA LEU A 127 -4.52 -5.41 -13.37
C LEU A 127 -3.03 -5.74 -13.22
N ILE A 128 -2.63 -6.39 -12.12
CA ILE A 128 -1.26 -6.82 -11.88
C ILE A 128 -0.80 -7.80 -12.97
N ILE A 129 -1.58 -8.85 -13.24
CA ILE A 129 -1.26 -9.85 -14.28
C ILE A 129 -1.14 -9.18 -15.65
N SER A 130 -2.06 -8.28 -15.99
CA SER A 130 -2.05 -7.55 -17.26
C SER A 130 -0.81 -6.67 -17.40
N TYR A 131 -0.42 -5.96 -16.33
CA TYR A 131 0.80 -5.16 -16.28
C TYR A 131 2.05 -6.00 -16.53
N PHE A 132 2.23 -7.11 -15.80
CA PHE A 132 3.40 -7.98 -15.97
C PHE A 132 3.42 -8.67 -17.33
N ASN A 133 2.28 -9.14 -17.83
CA ASN A 133 2.18 -9.72 -19.17
C ASN A 133 2.58 -8.72 -20.26
N TYR A 134 2.13 -7.47 -20.15
CA TYR A 134 2.48 -6.42 -21.09
C TYR A 134 3.98 -6.11 -21.06
N GLY A 135 4.56 -5.90 -19.87
CA GLY A 135 5.99 -5.64 -19.70
C GLY A 135 6.88 -6.79 -20.17
N LEU A 136 6.54 -8.04 -19.83
CA LEU A 136 7.30 -9.23 -20.25
C LEU A 136 7.25 -9.46 -21.77
N ARG A 137 6.11 -9.23 -22.41
CA ARG A 137 6.00 -9.31 -23.88
C ARG A 137 6.90 -8.28 -24.56
N PHE A 138 6.99 -7.08 -24.00
CA PHE A 138 7.82 -6.02 -24.55
C PHE A 138 9.33 -6.27 -24.34
N ILE A 139 9.75 -6.69 -23.14
CA ILE A 139 11.16 -7.01 -22.85
C ILE A 139 11.71 -8.02 -23.87
N LYS A 140 10.90 -9.01 -24.27
CA LYS A 140 11.30 -10.02 -25.27
C LYS A 140 11.48 -9.46 -26.69
N ARG A 141 10.91 -8.30 -27.02
CA ARG A 141 10.94 -7.70 -28.36
C ARG A 141 12.00 -6.62 -28.52
N VAL A 142 12.29 -5.88 -27.45
CA VAL A 142 13.23 -4.76 -27.52
C VAL A 142 14.67 -5.22 -27.69
N LYS A 143 15.41 -4.55 -28.58
CA LYS A 143 16.85 -4.75 -28.77
C LYS A 143 17.70 -3.86 -27.87
N ASN A 144 17.18 -2.69 -27.48
CA ASN A 144 17.87 -1.74 -26.61
C ASN A 144 17.96 -2.24 -25.16
N ARG A 145 19.15 -2.70 -24.76
CA ARG A 145 19.42 -3.22 -23.40
C ARG A 145 19.19 -2.21 -22.29
N TYR A 146 19.41 -0.91 -22.56
CA TYR A 146 19.19 0.14 -21.57
C TYR A 146 17.70 0.27 -21.23
N ARG A 147 16.84 0.32 -22.26
CA ARG A 147 15.38 0.37 -22.08
C ARG A 147 14.82 -0.90 -21.45
N GLN A 148 15.35 -2.08 -21.82
CA GLN A 148 15.04 -3.33 -21.13
C GLN A 148 15.36 -3.24 -19.63
N GLY A 149 16.53 -2.71 -19.27
CA GLY A 149 16.95 -2.52 -17.88
C GLY A 149 16.02 -1.60 -17.10
N ILE A 150 15.60 -0.48 -17.69
CA ILE A 150 14.62 0.45 -17.07
C ILE A 150 13.33 -0.28 -16.75
N ILE A 151 12.76 -1.00 -17.72
CA ILE A 151 11.47 -1.68 -17.53
C ILE A 151 11.58 -2.79 -16.50
N ILE A 152 12.66 -3.57 -16.51
CA ILE A 152 12.91 -4.59 -15.48
C ILE A 152 12.99 -3.93 -14.09
N GLY A 153 13.66 -2.78 -13.97
CA GLY A 153 13.74 -2.02 -12.72
C GLY A 153 12.37 -1.54 -12.23
N LEU A 154 11.56 -0.94 -13.12
CA LEU A 154 10.22 -0.46 -12.78
C LEU A 154 9.26 -1.61 -12.43
N MET A 155 9.33 -2.73 -13.15
CA MET A 155 8.59 -3.95 -12.82
C MET A 155 9.05 -4.53 -11.48
N GLY A 156 10.36 -4.50 -11.19
CA GLY A 156 10.93 -4.90 -9.90
C GLY A 156 10.44 -4.03 -8.74
N ALA A 157 10.31 -2.72 -8.94
CA ALA A 157 9.73 -1.81 -7.94
C ALA A 157 8.26 -2.19 -7.62
N VAL A 158 7.47 -2.52 -8.64
CA VAL A 158 6.09 -3.02 -8.44
C VAL A 158 6.09 -4.35 -7.68
N VAL A 159 6.99 -5.29 -8.01
CA VAL A 159 7.12 -6.56 -7.26
C VAL A 159 7.46 -6.29 -5.80
N ALA A 160 8.36 -5.35 -5.51
CA ALA A 160 8.74 -5.02 -4.13
C ALA A 160 7.52 -4.56 -3.31
N VAL A 161 6.67 -3.69 -3.87
CA VAL A 161 5.43 -3.23 -3.22
C VAL A 161 4.44 -4.39 -3.03
N LEU A 162 4.29 -5.28 -4.01
CA LEU A 162 3.38 -6.43 -3.91
C LEU A 162 3.82 -7.43 -2.83
N ILE A 163 5.13 -7.67 -2.69
CA ILE A 163 5.69 -8.52 -1.65
C ILE A 163 5.52 -7.86 -0.28
N ASP A 164 5.81 -6.56 -0.17
CA ASP A 164 5.58 -5.82 1.07
C ASP A 164 4.10 -5.87 1.48
N GLY A 165 3.18 -5.83 0.51
CA GLY A 165 1.74 -5.98 0.73
C GLY A 165 1.28 -7.32 1.33
N ILE A 166 2.11 -8.37 1.33
CA ILE A 166 1.75 -9.64 2.00
C ILE A 166 1.70 -9.47 3.52
N PHE A 167 2.63 -8.68 4.05
CA PHE A 167 2.79 -8.45 5.49
C PHE A 167 2.53 -7.00 5.87
N GLY A 168 2.20 -6.13 4.92
CA GLY A 168 2.10 -4.70 5.10
C GLY A 168 0.81 -4.14 4.52
N PHE A 169 0.80 -2.83 4.36
CA PHE A 169 -0.27 -2.07 3.71
C PHE A 169 0.31 -0.92 2.87
N PRO A 170 1.33 -1.16 2.02
CA PRO A 170 2.01 -0.10 1.28
C PRO A 170 1.09 0.69 0.35
N LEU A 171 -0.04 0.13 -0.11
CA LEU A 171 -0.96 0.89 -0.97
C LEU A 171 -1.88 1.82 -0.17
N HIS A 172 -1.85 1.73 1.16
CA HIS A 172 -2.53 2.65 2.07
C HIS A 172 -1.63 3.77 2.60
N LEU A 173 -0.34 3.73 2.27
CA LEU A 173 0.61 4.78 2.57
C LEU A 173 0.79 5.65 1.32
N SER A 174 0.53 6.95 1.44
CA SER A 174 0.48 7.86 0.28
C SER A 174 1.78 7.86 -0.54
N ALA A 175 2.93 7.78 0.12
CA ALA A 175 4.24 7.78 -0.55
C ALA A 175 4.41 6.54 -1.46
N THR A 176 4.20 5.35 -0.92
CA THR A 176 4.35 4.09 -1.68
C THR A 176 3.22 3.91 -2.70
N LEU A 177 2.01 4.38 -2.41
CA LEU A 177 0.90 4.38 -3.37
C LEU A 177 1.26 5.22 -4.62
N VAL A 178 1.78 6.43 -4.43
CA VAL A 178 2.20 7.30 -5.56
C VAL A 178 3.34 6.65 -6.34
N LEU A 179 4.36 6.11 -5.65
CA LEU A 179 5.48 5.45 -6.31
C LEU A 179 5.04 4.21 -7.10
N PHE A 180 4.08 3.44 -6.57
CA PHE A 180 3.50 2.29 -7.25
C PHE A 180 2.85 2.71 -8.57
N TRP A 181 1.91 3.66 -8.54
CA TRP A 181 1.24 4.13 -9.76
C TRP A 181 2.19 4.81 -10.74
N LEU A 182 3.18 5.55 -10.23
CA LEU A 182 4.22 6.16 -11.05
C LEU A 182 5.05 5.10 -11.77
N ALA A 183 5.45 4.02 -11.09
CA ALA A 183 6.20 2.93 -11.70
C ALA A 183 5.39 2.23 -12.81
N LEU A 184 4.09 1.99 -12.58
CA LEU A 184 3.20 1.47 -13.63
C LEU A 184 3.13 2.41 -14.84
N ALA A 185 2.91 3.70 -14.60
CA ALA A 185 2.80 4.70 -15.66
C ALA A 185 4.09 4.82 -16.48
N LEU A 186 5.24 4.92 -15.81
CA LEU A 186 6.55 5.02 -16.46
C LEU A 186 6.87 3.77 -17.29
N THR A 187 6.51 2.58 -16.83
CA THR A 187 6.66 1.35 -17.62
C THR A 187 5.86 1.45 -18.92
N ILE A 188 4.59 1.84 -18.84
CA ILE A 188 3.71 1.94 -20.01
C ILE A 188 4.20 3.02 -20.98
N VAL A 189 4.62 4.18 -20.48
CA VAL A 189 5.15 5.28 -21.30
C VAL A 189 6.46 4.90 -21.98
N THR A 190 7.37 4.23 -21.25
CA THR A 190 8.65 3.75 -21.82
C THR A 190 8.42 2.71 -22.92
N ILE A 191 7.42 1.84 -22.74
CA ILE A 191 7.02 0.87 -23.75
C ILE A 191 6.45 1.57 -24.98
N LYS A 192 5.50 2.50 -24.78
CA LYS A 192 4.86 3.23 -25.87
C LYS A 192 5.81 4.12 -26.65
N SER A 193 6.79 4.73 -26.00
CA SER A 193 7.76 5.59 -26.70
C SER A 193 8.70 4.79 -27.61
N GLU A 194 8.93 3.50 -27.35
CA GLU A 194 9.68 2.62 -28.26
C GLU A 194 8.80 2.11 -29.39
N ILE A 195 7.59 1.61 -29.08
CA ILE A 195 6.65 1.13 -30.11
C ILE A 195 6.29 2.29 -31.05
N GLY A 196 5.99 3.47 -30.49
CA GLY A 196 5.70 4.67 -31.24
C GLY A 196 6.90 5.19 -32.04
N ALA A 197 8.14 4.97 -31.59
CA ALA A 197 9.34 5.26 -32.39
C ALA A 197 9.54 4.27 -33.55
N GLU A 198 9.05 3.01 -33.42
CA GLU A 198 9.01 2.02 -34.50
C GLU A 198 7.81 2.22 -35.46
N GLU A 199 6.68 2.77 -34.98
CA GLU A 199 5.43 2.97 -35.73
C GLU A 199 5.25 4.37 -36.37
N VAL A 200 6.22 5.30 -36.25
CA VAL A 200 6.11 6.65 -36.86
C VAL A 200 5.90 6.62 -38.39
N ASP A 201 6.08 5.48 -39.06
CA ASP A 201 5.91 5.37 -40.52
C ASP A 201 4.55 4.81 -41.01
N THR A 202 3.52 4.56 -40.18
CA THR A 202 2.21 4.17 -40.75
C THR A 202 0.96 4.73 -40.07
N SER A 203 0.34 5.65 -40.79
CA SER A 203 -1.10 5.99 -40.83
C SER A 203 -1.78 6.44 -39.53
N LYS A 204 -1.96 7.75 -39.41
CA LYS A 204 -3.05 8.35 -38.65
C LYS A 204 -4.38 7.86 -39.22
N LYS A 205 -5.07 6.95 -38.53
CA LYS A 205 -6.45 6.62 -38.83
C LYS A 205 -7.36 7.42 -37.90
N ASP A 206 -7.96 8.47 -38.46
CA ASP A 206 -9.01 9.26 -37.83
C ASP A 206 -10.19 8.37 -37.42
N SER A 207 -10.52 8.35 -36.13
CA SER A 207 -11.80 7.84 -35.61
C SER A 207 -12.57 8.99 -34.96
N ASN A 208 -13.20 9.79 -35.81
CA ASN A 208 -13.87 11.05 -35.45
C ASN A 208 -15.23 10.90 -34.72
N GLN A 209 -15.55 9.74 -34.15
CA GLN A 209 -16.80 9.55 -33.38
C GLN A 209 -16.66 9.74 -31.85
N ILE A 210 -15.42 9.76 -31.32
CA ILE A 210 -15.16 9.97 -29.87
C ILE A 210 -14.95 11.48 -29.55
N SER A 211 -14.77 12.33 -30.55
CA SER A 211 -14.46 13.76 -30.37
C SER A 211 -15.59 14.57 -29.73
N LEU A 212 -16.85 14.16 -29.90
CA LEU A 212 -18.02 14.85 -29.36
C LEU A 212 -18.11 14.78 -27.82
N PHE A 213 -17.61 13.69 -27.22
CA PHE A 213 -17.68 13.45 -25.78
C PHE A 213 -16.45 13.94 -25.02
N LYS A 214 -15.37 14.34 -25.71
CA LYS A 214 -14.17 14.88 -25.06
C LYS A 214 -14.44 16.07 -24.14
N PRO A 215 -15.18 17.13 -24.53
CA PRO A 215 -15.47 18.24 -23.63
C PRO A 215 -16.27 17.80 -22.41
N LEU A 216 -17.27 16.93 -22.59
CA LEU A 216 -18.05 16.38 -21.48
C LEU A 216 -17.20 15.56 -20.52
N LEU A 217 -16.29 14.72 -21.05
CA LEU A 217 -15.33 13.96 -20.27
C LEU A 217 -14.41 14.88 -19.46
N TYR A 218 -13.87 15.94 -20.08
CA TYR A 218 -13.03 16.91 -19.36
C TYR A 218 -13.80 17.63 -18.26
N ILE A 219 -15.05 18.01 -18.49
CA ILE A 219 -15.92 18.61 -17.47
C ILE A 219 -16.14 17.63 -16.32
N ILE A 220 -16.46 16.36 -16.60
CA ILE A 220 -16.64 15.32 -15.59
C ILE A 220 -15.36 15.12 -14.77
N ILE A 221 -14.19 15.11 -15.42
CA ILE A 221 -12.90 15.00 -14.74
C ILE A 221 -12.69 16.21 -13.83
N ILE A 222 -12.89 17.44 -14.31
CA ILE A 222 -12.72 18.67 -13.52
C ILE A 222 -13.65 18.67 -12.31
N LEU A 223 -14.94 18.37 -12.52
CA LEU A 223 -15.93 18.31 -11.44
C LEU A 223 -15.58 17.22 -10.42
N SER A 224 -15.15 16.04 -10.87
CA SER A 224 -14.70 14.95 -9.99
C SER A 224 -13.45 15.34 -9.22
N THR A 225 -12.49 16.02 -9.85
CA THR A 225 -11.29 16.51 -9.18
C THR A 225 -11.62 17.54 -8.12
N ILE A 226 -12.48 18.52 -8.42
CA ILE A 226 -12.93 19.53 -7.44
C ILE A 226 -13.64 18.85 -6.27
N PHE A 227 -14.56 17.93 -6.56
CA PHE A 227 -15.27 17.15 -5.54
C PHE A 227 -14.29 16.37 -4.65
N LEU A 228 -13.31 15.68 -5.24
CA LEU A 228 -12.28 14.94 -4.50
C LEU A 228 -11.40 15.88 -3.65
N CYS A 229 -10.98 17.02 -4.20
CA CYS A 229 -10.21 18.01 -3.44
C CYS A 229 -11.01 18.48 -2.22
N VAL A 230 -12.28 18.86 -2.37
CA VAL A 230 -13.12 19.34 -1.26
C VAL A 230 -13.33 18.24 -0.22
N THR A 231 -13.69 17.03 -0.65
CA THR A 231 -13.97 15.89 0.25
C THR A 231 -12.73 15.38 0.98
N VAL A 232 -11.54 15.51 0.40
CA VAL A 232 -10.27 15.14 1.05
C VAL A 232 -9.73 16.26 1.94
N SER A 233 -9.85 17.53 1.52
CA SER A 233 -9.29 18.66 2.27
C SER A 233 -10.00 18.87 3.60
N ARG A 234 -11.32 18.69 3.70
CA ARG A 234 -12.05 18.94 4.96
C ARG A 234 -11.60 18.02 6.11
N PRO A 235 -11.60 16.68 5.97
CA PRO A 235 -11.11 15.80 7.04
C PRO A 235 -9.62 15.99 7.33
N PHE A 236 -8.83 16.34 6.30
CA PHE A 236 -7.41 16.66 6.50
C PHE A 236 -7.23 17.89 7.39
N ILE A 237 -7.94 18.99 7.10
CA ILE A 237 -7.91 20.21 7.93
C ILE A 237 -8.38 19.90 9.35
N ALA A 238 -9.49 19.17 9.52
CA ALA A 238 -9.97 18.75 10.84
C ALA A 238 -8.89 18.00 11.63
N ARG A 239 -8.21 17.04 10.99
CA ARG A 239 -7.10 16.30 11.62
C ARG A 239 -5.89 17.17 11.96
N THR A 240 -5.60 18.20 11.17
CA THR A 240 -4.51 19.14 11.51
C THR A 240 -4.84 19.90 12.79
N TYR A 241 -6.07 20.37 12.93
CA TYR A 241 -6.54 21.01 14.16
C TYR A 241 -6.51 20.06 15.36
N TRP A 242 -7.01 18.83 15.20
CA TRP A 242 -6.92 17.80 16.24
C TRP A 242 -5.46 17.52 16.67
N TYR A 243 -4.54 17.41 15.71
CA TYR A 243 -3.12 17.20 15.99
C TYR A 243 -2.52 18.36 16.79
N TYR A 244 -2.81 19.60 16.40
CA TYR A 244 -2.33 20.77 17.15
C TYR A 244 -3.00 20.90 18.52
N GLY A 245 -4.28 20.54 18.64
CA GLY A 245 -4.97 20.46 19.93
C GLY A 245 -4.27 19.51 20.90
N ASN A 246 -3.97 18.28 20.47
CA ASN A 246 -3.23 17.31 21.28
C ASN A 246 -1.84 17.84 21.68
N LYS A 247 -1.15 18.50 20.76
CA LYS A 247 0.15 19.10 21.04
C LYS A 247 0.07 20.18 22.13
N GLU A 248 -0.99 20.99 22.16
CA GLU A 248 -1.21 22.00 23.20
C GLU A 248 -1.46 21.35 24.57
N VAL A 249 -2.23 20.25 24.63
CA VAL A 249 -2.45 19.48 25.87
C VAL A 249 -1.14 18.85 26.36
N GLU A 250 -0.44 18.13 25.50
CA GLU A 250 0.74 17.34 25.88
C GLU A 250 1.95 18.20 26.23
N LYS A 251 2.24 19.24 25.42
CA LYS A 251 3.47 20.04 25.57
C LYS A 251 3.28 21.30 26.37
N ASN A 252 2.20 22.02 26.10
CA ASN A 252 1.97 23.34 26.68
C ASN A 252 1.04 23.28 27.90
N LYS A 253 0.36 22.15 28.11
CA LYS A 253 -0.65 21.94 29.16
C LYS A 253 -1.78 22.98 29.10
N ASP A 254 -2.01 23.60 27.95
CA ASP A 254 -3.04 24.61 27.73
C ASP A 254 -4.31 23.97 27.18
N VAL A 255 -5.18 23.58 28.12
CA VAL A 255 -6.45 22.91 27.80
C VAL A 255 -7.42 23.85 27.09
N ASN A 256 -7.43 25.14 27.43
CA ASN A 256 -8.37 26.10 26.83
C ASN A 256 -8.07 26.30 25.35
N LYS A 257 -6.78 26.41 25.00
CA LYS A 257 -6.36 26.52 23.60
C LYS A 257 -6.60 25.22 22.85
N ALA A 258 -6.39 24.07 23.49
CA ALA A 258 -6.71 22.77 22.90
C ALA A 258 -8.21 22.63 22.58
N ILE A 259 -9.10 23.01 23.49
CA ILE A 259 -10.57 22.99 23.28
C ILE A 259 -10.94 23.81 22.05
N LYS A 260 -10.40 25.03 21.90
CA LYS A 260 -10.64 25.85 20.71
C LYS A 260 -10.19 25.16 19.43
N MET A 261 -9.04 24.49 19.43
CA MET A 261 -8.56 23.73 18.27
C MET A 261 -9.49 22.54 17.96
N TYR A 262 -9.99 21.86 18.99
CA TYR A 262 -10.96 20.78 18.83
C TYR A 262 -12.31 21.25 18.28
N GLU A 263 -12.82 22.39 18.74
CA GLU A 263 -14.03 23.02 18.18
C GLU A 263 -13.84 23.38 16.71
N GLU A 264 -12.68 23.94 16.34
CA GLU A 264 -12.35 24.19 14.93
C GLU A 264 -12.27 22.88 14.13
N ALA A 265 -11.69 21.81 14.68
CA ALA A 265 -11.67 20.51 14.03
C ALA A 265 -13.09 20.01 13.70
N LEU A 266 -14.03 20.12 14.64
CA LEU A 266 -15.42 19.69 14.47
C LEU A 266 -16.20 20.54 13.46
N LYS A 267 -15.85 21.82 13.26
CA LYS A 267 -16.43 22.63 12.18
C LYS A 267 -16.09 22.07 10.79
N TRP A 268 -14.87 21.56 10.63
CA TRP A 268 -14.40 20.98 9.37
C TRP A 268 -14.91 19.56 9.16
N ASP A 269 -14.89 18.72 10.21
CA ASP A 269 -15.39 17.34 10.23
C ASP A 269 -16.18 17.04 11.53
N PRO A 270 -17.51 17.17 11.50
CA PRO A 270 -18.37 16.89 12.66
C PRO A 270 -18.35 15.42 13.11
N TYR A 271 -17.85 14.51 12.25
CA TYR A 271 -17.82 13.08 12.48
C TYR A 271 -16.46 12.58 12.99
N LEU A 272 -15.53 13.49 13.29
CA LEU A 272 -14.23 13.15 13.85
C LEU A 272 -14.36 12.70 15.32
N GLY A 273 -14.71 11.43 15.51
CA GLY A 273 -14.96 10.83 16.83
C GLY A 273 -13.81 10.93 17.83
N GLU A 274 -12.56 11.10 17.35
CA GLU A 274 -11.35 11.25 18.17
C GLU A 274 -11.28 12.60 18.92
N VAL A 275 -12.18 13.54 18.60
CA VAL A 275 -12.26 14.88 19.21
C VAL A 275 -13.25 14.93 20.39
N TYR A 276 -14.26 14.07 20.39
CA TYR A 276 -15.27 13.99 21.46
C TYR A 276 -14.71 13.26 22.69
#